data_AF-A0A0E3KWZ0-F1
#
_entry.id   AF-A0A0E3KWZ0-F1
#
_cell.length_a   1.000
_cell.length_b   1.000
_cell.length_c   1.000
_cell.angle_alpha   90.00
_cell.angle_beta   90.00
_cell.angle_gamma   90.00
#
_symmetry.space_group_name_H-M   'P 1'
#
loop_
_entity.id
_entity.type
_entity.pdbx_description
1 polymer ?
#
loop_
_entity_poly.entity_id
_entity_poly.type
_entity_poly.pdbx_seq_one_letter_code
_entity_poly.pdbx_strand_id
1 'polypeptide(L)'
;MVETSDLVIFWVVVMARFLIPLSIPRYPLPGVLASLILDGVDQTIFQLFTNLPLEGYQSYDKSLDIYYLTITYLSTLRNWSNLYAFKLDRFLFYYRLVGVAIFELTQLRAMLLVFPNTFEYFFIFYEAIRLKWDPKVLTKNKLITGAALIWIFIKLPQEYWIHVAQMDTTDWIRANPSNALILAVYAVFLLGMAWWLIRDFPSTRPGLQIEAIPVAAAPFFPFRSEAAKEQQEHLINKQVIEKIALISLITIIFAQILPGVRASNLQLATGMAVLIIINTALSHWLSRSGKHWSSIIREFIVMSAVNMGLVLLANYFLPRYNGSINLGITLFFILLLTLNITLYDRYWHLHVNNNSEGGDSGAEGDKNS
;
A
#
# COMPACT_ATOMS: atom_id res chain seq x y z
N MET A 1 7.85 35.41 -4.79
CA MET A 1 6.41 35.14 -5.03
C MET A 1 6.34 33.79 -5.71
N VAL A 2 5.43 32.91 -5.31
CA VAL A 2 5.27 31.60 -5.97
C VAL A 2 4.79 31.85 -7.39
N GLU A 3 5.56 31.41 -8.39
CA GLU A 3 5.15 31.55 -9.79
C GLU A 3 4.04 30.54 -10.13
N THR A 4 3.18 30.88 -11.08
CA THR A 4 2.09 29.98 -11.51
C THR A 4 2.65 28.68 -12.10
N SER A 5 3.81 28.73 -12.76
CA SER A 5 4.57 27.58 -13.25
C SER A 5 4.94 26.60 -12.13
N ASP A 6 5.46 27.12 -11.02
CA ASP A 6 5.85 26.31 -9.86
C ASP A 6 4.66 25.53 -9.29
N LEU A 7 3.50 26.18 -9.17
CA LEU A 7 2.27 25.52 -8.72
C LEU A 7 1.78 24.45 -9.69
N VAL A 8 1.89 24.70 -11.00
CA VAL A 8 1.50 23.70 -12.01
C VAL A 8 2.39 22.47 -11.88
N ILE A 9 3.71 22.63 -11.78
CA ILE A 9 4.65 21.52 -11.63
C ILE A 9 4.38 20.75 -10.34
N PHE A 10 4.19 21.47 -9.22
CA PHE A 10 3.81 20.87 -7.95
C PHE A 10 2.57 19.99 -8.08
N TRP A 11 1.47 20.53 -8.60
CA TRP A 11 0.22 19.78 -8.73
C TRP A 11 0.30 18.64 -9.74
N VAL A 12 1.09 18.76 -10.81
CA VAL A 12 1.31 17.67 -11.77
C VAL A 12 2.00 16.49 -11.08
N VAL A 13 3.07 16.74 -10.31
CA VAL A 13 3.79 15.70 -9.57
C VAL A 13 2.90 15.08 -8.50
N VAL A 14 2.15 15.90 -7.75
CA VAL A 14 1.19 15.43 -6.74
C VAL A 14 0.12 14.53 -7.35
N MET A 15 -0.48 14.97 -8.46
CA MET A 15 -1.48 14.17 -9.16
C MET A 15 -0.89 12.90 -9.74
N ALA A 16 0.34 12.93 -10.26
CA ALA A 16 1.02 11.73 -10.73
C ALA A 16 1.27 10.74 -9.59
N ARG A 17 1.82 11.19 -8.45
CA ARG A 17 2.03 10.34 -7.26
C ARG A 17 0.72 9.80 -6.67
N PHE A 18 -0.39 10.52 -6.83
CA PHE A 18 -1.71 10.04 -6.41
C PHE A 18 -2.33 9.02 -7.39
N LEU A 19 -2.24 9.28 -8.70
CA LEU A 19 -2.95 8.51 -9.73
C LEU A 19 -2.19 7.26 -10.19
N ILE A 20 -0.85 7.29 -10.25
CA ILE A 20 -0.06 6.14 -10.71
C ILE A 20 -0.28 4.90 -9.82
N PRO A 21 -0.31 5.00 -8.48
CA PRO A 21 -0.59 3.85 -7.62
C PRO A 21 -1.94 3.19 -7.92
N LEU A 22 -2.95 3.94 -8.39
CA LEU A 22 -4.26 3.37 -8.76
C LEU A 22 -4.19 2.43 -9.98
N SER A 23 -3.09 2.45 -10.74
CA SER A 23 -2.86 1.49 -11.81
C SER A 23 -2.40 0.13 -11.29
N ILE A 24 -1.83 0.05 -10.08
CA ILE A 24 -1.23 -1.17 -9.50
C ILE A 24 -2.22 -2.34 -9.44
N PRO A 25 -3.49 -2.18 -9.00
CA PRO A 25 -4.44 -3.27 -9.03
C PRO A 25 -4.57 -3.91 -10.42
N ARG A 26 -4.55 -3.12 -11.50
CA ARG A 26 -4.69 -3.61 -12.88
C ARG A 26 -3.37 -4.06 -13.50
N TYR A 27 -2.31 -3.27 -13.31
CA TYR A 27 -0.96 -3.46 -13.85
C TYR A 27 0.04 -3.46 -12.70
N PRO A 28 0.18 -4.57 -11.94
CA PRO A 28 0.89 -4.59 -10.67
C PRO A 28 2.36 -4.18 -10.80
N LEU A 29 3.10 -4.87 -11.68
CA LEU A 29 4.53 -4.63 -11.84
C LEU A 29 4.83 -3.25 -12.45
N PRO A 30 4.24 -2.83 -13.60
CA PRO A 30 4.50 -1.50 -14.13
C PRO A 30 4.05 -0.38 -13.21
N GLY A 31 2.90 -0.54 -12.53
CA GLY A 31 2.37 0.48 -11.62
C GLY A 31 3.27 0.71 -10.40
N VAL A 32 3.77 -0.38 -9.80
CA VAL A 32 4.71 -0.32 -8.67
C VAL A 32 6.04 0.29 -9.09
N LEU A 33 6.61 -0.15 -10.23
CA LEU A 33 7.86 0.41 -10.73
C LEU A 33 7.73 1.89 -11.10
N ALA A 34 6.63 2.29 -11.73
CA ALA A 34 6.38 3.70 -12.05
C ALA A 34 6.22 4.55 -10.79
N SER A 35 5.59 4.01 -9.74
CA SER A 35 5.45 4.69 -8.45
C SER A 35 6.80 4.85 -7.76
N LEU A 36 7.63 3.81 -7.73
CA LEU A 36 8.99 3.84 -7.16
C LEU A 36 9.91 4.82 -7.91
N ILE A 37 9.84 4.85 -9.24
CA ILE A 37 10.64 5.78 -10.04
C ILE A 37 10.19 7.21 -9.76
N LEU A 38 8.88 7.48 -9.77
CA LEU A 38 8.35 8.80 -9.47
C LEU A 38 8.68 9.22 -8.03
N ASP A 39 8.69 8.27 -7.10
CA ASP A 39 9.09 8.47 -5.72
C ASP A 39 10.54 8.98 -5.63
N GLY A 40 11.48 8.33 -6.33
CA GLY A 40 12.89 8.70 -6.29
C GLY A 40 13.26 9.99 -7.03
N VAL A 41 12.43 10.51 -7.95
CA VAL A 41 12.78 11.68 -8.78
C VAL A 41 12.01 12.96 -8.45
N ASP A 42 10.94 12.89 -7.67
CA ASP A 42 10.07 14.05 -7.42
C ASP A 42 10.79 15.19 -6.69
N GLN A 43 11.65 14.89 -5.71
CA GLN A 43 12.45 15.87 -4.99
C GLN A 43 13.36 16.61 -5.96
N THR A 44 14.00 15.86 -6.86
CA THR A 44 14.88 16.42 -7.90
C THR A 44 14.08 17.27 -8.89
N ILE A 45 12.86 16.87 -9.25
CA ILE A 45 11.97 17.68 -10.10
C ILE A 45 11.66 19.01 -9.41
N PHE A 46 11.32 19.01 -8.12
CA PHE A 46 11.05 20.27 -7.40
C PHE A 46 12.29 21.15 -7.27
N GLN A 47 13.46 20.56 -7.01
CA GLN A 47 14.71 21.31 -6.89
C GLN A 47 15.18 21.93 -8.21
N LEU A 48 14.98 21.25 -9.34
CA LEU A 48 15.45 21.72 -10.65
C LEU A 48 14.47 22.67 -11.33
N PHE A 49 13.16 22.49 -11.12
CA PHE A 49 12.14 23.18 -11.92
C PHE A 49 11.26 24.15 -11.13
N THR A 50 11.40 24.25 -9.80
CA THR A 50 10.58 25.16 -8.98
C THR A 50 11.42 25.92 -7.96
N ASN A 51 10.93 27.09 -7.52
CA ASN A 51 11.52 27.85 -6.42
C ASN A 51 10.71 27.72 -5.12
N LEU A 52 9.92 26.64 -5.00
CA LEU A 52 9.05 26.43 -3.84
C LEU A 52 9.87 26.13 -2.58
N PRO A 53 9.52 26.73 -1.42
CA PRO A 53 10.08 26.30 -0.17
C PRO A 53 9.64 24.85 0.09
N LEU A 54 10.60 23.95 0.29
CA LEU A 54 10.34 22.53 0.60
C LEU A 54 9.87 22.32 2.06
N GLU A 55 9.33 23.36 2.69
CA GLU A 55 8.74 23.28 4.02
C GLU A 55 7.51 22.37 3.98
N GLY A 56 7.56 21.26 4.72
CA GLY A 56 6.49 20.26 4.75
C GLY A 56 6.54 19.22 3.62
N TYR A 57 7.50 19.30 2.69
CA TYR A 57 7.70 18.28 1.64
C TYR A 57 7.87 16.88 2.24
N GLN A 58 8.65 16.75 3.32
CA GLN A 58 8.86 15.47 4.00
C GLN A 58 7.56 14.83 4.51
N SER A 59 6.62 15.65 5.00
CA SER A 59 5.32 15.16 5.47
C SER A 59 4.44 14.71 4.30
N TYR A 60 4.47 15.48 3.21
CA TYR A 60 3.78 15.17 1.96
C TYR A 60 4.30 13.88 1.32
N ASP A 61 5.61 13.75 1.19
CA ASP A 61 6.32 12.63 0.60
C ASP A 61 5.97 11.31 1.32
N LYS A 62 6.21 11.29 2.63
CA LYS A 62 5.89 10.14 3.49
C LYS A 62 4.41 9.74 3.45
N SER A 63 3.51 10.72 3.32
CA SER A 63 2.07 10.46 3.20
C SER A 63 1.74 9.67 1.93
N LEU A 64 2.39 10.03 0.83
CA LEU A 64 2.23 9.37 -0.45
C LEU A 64 2.90 8.00 -0.49
N ASP A 65 4.02 7.81 0.21
CA ASP A 65 4.66 6.51 0.37
C ASP A 65 3.72 5.50 1.02
N ILE A 66 3.11 5.88 2.15
CA ILE A 66 2.20 4.99 2.88
C ILE A 66 0.97 4.69 2.04
N TYR A 67 0.44 5.69 1.34
CA TYR A 67 -0.67 5.52 0.42
C TYR A 67 -0.31 4.50 -0.67
N TYR A 68 0.80 4.71 -1.38
CA TYR A 68 1.26 3.83 -2.44
C TYR A 68 1.51 2.40 -1.95
N LEU A 69 2.21 2.22 -0.82
CA LEU A 69 2.43 0.89 -0.24
C LEU A 69 1.12 0.22 0.19
N THR A 70 0.15 0.99 0.70
CA THR A 70 -1.17 0.47 1.05
C THR A 70 -1.90 0.00 -0.20
N ILE A 71 -1.91 0.78 -1.28
CA ILE A 71 -2.53 0.37 -2.56
C ILE A 71 -1.86 -0.90 -3.11
N THR A 72 -0.53 -1.00 -3.01
CA THR A 72 0.22 -2.20 -3.37
C THR A 72 -0.25 -3.41 -2.57
N TYR A 73 -0.40 -3.28 -1.25
CA TYR A 73 -0.91 -4.36 -0.40
C TYR A 73 -2.35 -4.72 -0.78
N LEU A 74 -3.22 -3.73 -0.94
CA LEU A 74 -4.62 -3.95 -1.34
C LEU A 74 -4.72 -4.68 -2.69
N SER A 75 -3.78 -4.46 -3.61
CA SER A 75 -3.76 -5.19 -4.88
C SER A 75 -3.52 -6.70 -4.71
N THR A 76 -2.81 -7.15 -3.67
CA THR A 76 -2.56 -8.58 -3.43
C THR A 76 -3.81 -9.32 -3.03
N LEU A 77 -4.72 -8.68 -2.26
CA LEU A 77 -6.04 -9.21 -1.94
C LEU A 77 -6.82 -9.60 -3.21
N ARG A 78 -6.72 -8.77 -4.25
CA ARG A 78 -7.40 -8.99 -5.53
C ARG A 78 -6.68 -10.00 -6.43
N ASN A 79 -5.34 -9.90 -6.51
CA ASN A 79 -4.58 -10.49 -7.62
C ASN A 79 -3.87 -11.80 -7.26
N TRP A 80 -3.54 -12.02 -5.99
CA TRP A 80 -2.65 -13.11 -5.61
C TRP A 80 -3.44 -14.39 -5.32
N SER A 81 -3.09 -15.45 -6.06
CA SER A 81 -3.67 -16.79 -5.90
C SER A 81 -2.90 -17.67 -4.90
N ASN A 82 -1.62 -17.38 -4.65
CA ASN A 82 -0.80 -18.14 -3.72
C ASN A 82 -1.02 -17.61 -2.29
N LEU A 83 -1.81 -18.35 -1.50
CA LEU A 83 -2.17 -17.98 -0.13
C LEU A 83 -0.95 -17.81 0.80
N TYR A 84 0.12 -18.58 0.59
CA TYR A 84 1.31 -18.44 1.43
C TYR A 84 2.06 -17.15 1.10
N ALA A 85 2.21 -16.84 -0.19
CA ALA A 85 2.79 -15.57 -0.63
C ALA A 85 1.99 -14.39 -0.07
N PHE A 86 0.65 -14.43 -0.18
CA PHE A 86 -0.23 -13.41 0.36
C PHE A 86 -0.04 -13.21 1.88
N LYS A 87 0.01 -14.30 2.66
CA LYS A 87 0.23 -14.19 4.11
C LYS A 87 1.60 -13.60 4.47
N LEU A 88 2.64 -13.98 3.73
CA LEU A 88 3.99 -13.46 3.93
C LEU A 88 4.08 -11.98 3.56
N ASP A 89 3.50 -11.60 2.42
CA ASP A 89 3.39 -10.21 1.96
C ASP A 89 2.64 -9.33 2.95
N ARG A 90 1.47 -9.80 3.42
CA ARG A 90 0.71 -9.15 4.49
C ARG A 90 1.55 -8.94 5.74
N PHE A 91 2.32 -9.95 6.17
CA PHE A 91 3.23 -9.81 7.31
C PHE A 91 4.28 -8.72 7.07
N LEU A 92 4.95 -8.73 5.91
CA LEU A 92 5.97 -7.73 5.57
C LEU A 92 5.39 -6.31 5.52
N PHE A 93 4.18 -6.15 4.97
CA PHE A 93 3.48 -4.87 4.91
C PHE A 93 3.18 -4.33 6.31
N TYR A 94 2.53 -5.12 7.17
CA TYR A 94 2.23 -4.70 8.54
C TYR A 94 3.49 -4.50 9.38
N TYR A 95 4.53 -5.31 9.16
CA TYR A 95 5.82 -5.13 9.79
C TYR A 95 6.41 -3.75 9.47
N ARG A 96 6.43 -3.36 8.18
CA ARG A 96 6.87 -2.01 7.77
C ARG A 96 5.96 -0.93 8.34
N LEU A 97 4.64 -1.09 8.27
CA LEU A 97 3.67 -0.08 8.73
C LEU A 97 3.78 0.18 10.24
N VAL A 98 3.95 -0.86 11.05
CA VAL A 98 4.22 -0.74 12.49
C VAL A 98 5.55 -0.03 12.73
N GLY A 99 6.59 -0.37 11.97
CA GLY A 99 7.88 0.33 12.04
C GLY A 99 7.78 1.83 11.80
N VAL A 100 7.02 2.23 10.77
CA VAL A 100 6.74 3.64 10.47
C VAL A 100 5.95 4.29 11.61
N ALA A 101 4.91 3.63 12.13
CA ALA A 101 4.14 4.16 13.26
C ALA A 101 5.01 4.38 14.51
N ILE A 102 5.89 3.44 14.85
CA ILE A 102 6.78 3.60 16.01
C ILE A 102 7.83 4.69 15.73
N PHE A 103 8.36 4.77 14.50
CA PHE A 103 9.26 5.85 14.12
C PHE A 103 8.58 7.22 14.30
N GLU A 104 7.34 7.40 13.85
CA GLU A 104 6.64 8.68 14.05
C GLU A 104 6.39 9.01 15.53
N LEU A 105 6.13 7.99 16.36
CA LEU A 105 5.88 8.21 17.79
C LEU A 105 7.18 8.48 18.60
N THR A 106 8.29 7.87 18.20
CA THR A 106 9.55 7.91 18.96
C THR A 106 10.61 8.82 18.34
N GLN A 107 10.46 9.17 17.06
CA GLN A 107 11.42 9.87 16.21
C GLN A 107 12.79 9.16 16.12
N LEU A 108 12.85 7.88 16.48
CA LEU A 108 14.07 7.08 16.45
C LEU A 108 14.30 6.48 15.05
N ARG A 109 15.19 7.10 14.26
CA ARG A 109 15.52 6.65 12.90
C ARG A 109 15.95 5.17 12.82
N ALA A 110 16.53 4.63 13.90
CA ALA A 110 16.88 3.21 14.00
C ALA A 110 15.68 2.26 13.78
N MET A 111 14.45 2.71 14.05
CA MET A 111 13.25 1.91 13.81
C MET A 111 13.04 1.64 12.31
N LEU A 112 13.44 2.55 11.42
CA LEU A 112 13.36 2.32 9.97
C LEU A 112 14.33 1.23 9.48
N LEU A 113 15.47 1.08 10.18
CA LEU A 113 16.43 0.01 9.93
C LEU A 113 15.98 -1.34 10.50
N VAL A 114 15.34 -1.33 11.69
CA VAL A 114 14.75 -2.55 12.27
C VAL A 114 13.57 -3.03 11.43
N PHE A 115 12.76 -2.11 10.90
CA PHE A 115 11.59 -2.38 10.09
C PHE A 115 11.80 -1.95 8.62
N PRO A 116 12.71 -2.59 7.88
CA PRO A 116 12.99 -2.25 6.49
C PRO A 116 11.75 -2.42 5.61
N ASN A 117 11.69 -1.67 4.50
CA ASN A 117 10.66 -1.89 3.49
C ASN A 117 10.92 -3.13 2.60
N THR A 118 11.01 -4.32 3.21
CA THR A 118 11.15 -5.60 2.48
C THR A 118 9.90 -5.93 1.66
N PHE A 119 8.74 -5.45 2.10
CA PHE A 119 7.44 -5.64 1.45
C PHE A 119 7.45 -5.26 -0.03
N GLU A 120 7.86 -4.02 -0.36
CA GLU A 120 7.83 -3.52 -1.74
C GLU A 120 8.66 -4.39 -2.69
N TYR A 121 9.85 -4.82 -2.26
CA TYR A 121 10.77 -5.59 -3.08
C TYR A 121 10.30 -7.04 -3.22
N PHE A 122 9.67 -7.58 -2.17
CA PHE A 122 9.05 -8.88 -2.22
C PHE A 122 7.85 -8.90 -3.17
N PHE A 123 7.04 -7.83 -3.19
CA PHE A 123 5.96 -7.67 -4.14
C PHE A 123 6.48 -7.63 -5.58
N ILE A 124 7.51 -6.82 -5.86
CA ILE A 124 8.16 -6.76 -7.19
C ILE A 124 8.70 -8.14 -7.59
N PHE A 125 9.35 -8.86 -6.67
CA PHE A 125 9.85 -10.21 -6.94
C PHE A 125 8.73 -11.18 -7.32
N TYR A 126 7.63 -11.20 -6.57
CA TYR A 126 6.49 -12.06 -6.86
C TYR A 126 5.84 -11.73 -8.21
N GLU A 127 5.58 -10.46 -8.49
CA GLU A 127 4.95 -10.02 -9.75
C GLU A 127 5.89 -10.18 -10.95
N ALA A 128 7.20 -10.03 -10.77
CA ALA A 128 8.19 -10.33 -11.81
C ALA A 128 8.15 -11.81 -12.21
N ILE A 129 7.96 -12.71 -11.25
CA ILE A 129 7.78 -14.14 -11.53
C ILE A 129 6.44 -14.38 -12.22
N ARG A 130 5.35 -13.78 -11.73
CA ARG A 130 4.01 -13.88 -12.33
C ARG A 130 3.99 -13.49 -13.81
N LEU A 131 4.85 -12.57 -14.24
CA LEU A 131 4.92 -12.08 -15.62
C LEU A 131 5.20 -13.20 -16.64
N LYS A 132 5.96 -14.23 -16.24
CA LYS A 132 6.47 -15.31 -17.10
C LYS A 132 6.14 -16.72 -16.61
N TRP A 133 5.86 -16.90 -15.33
CA TRP A 133 5.59 -18.19 -14.71
C TRP A 133 4.25 -18.18 -13.97
N ASP A 134 3.70 -19.37 -13.74
CA ASP A 134 2.61 -19.51 -12.79
C ASP A 134 3.14 -19.27 -11.37
N PRO A 135 2.58 -18.34 -10.57
CA PRO A 135 3.01 -18.14 -9.19
C PRO A 135 2.89 -19.37 -8.28
N LYS A 136 2.22 -20.43 -8.73
CA LYS A 136 2.22 -21.74 -8.05
C LYS A 136 3.58 -22.43 -8.03
N VAL A 137 4.53 -22.06 -8.90
CA VAL A 137 5.91 -22.61 -8.85
C VAL A 137 6.68 -22.15 -7.61
N LEU A 138 6.23 -21.08 -6.97
CA LEU A 138 6.80 -20.56 -5.74
C LEU A 138 6.32 -21.39 -4.55
N THR A 139 7.14 -22.37 -4.16
CA THR A 139 6.94 -23.13 -2.93
C THR A 139 7.15 -22.26 -1.69
N LYS A 140 6.60 -22.69 -0.56
CA LYS A 140 6.78 -22.03 0.75
C LYS A 140 8.25 -21.71 1.03
N ASN A 141 9.14 -22.67 0.82
CA ASN A 141 10.57 -22.49 1.08
C ASN A 141 11.16 -21.41 0.18
N LYS A 142 10.85 -21.40 -1.13
CA LYS A 142 11.34 -20.37 -2.05
C LYS A 142 10.84 -18.97 -1.70
N LEU A 143 9.60 -18.86 -1.19
CA LEU A 143 9.04 -17.59 -0.74
C LEU A 143 9.74 -17.06 0.52
N ILE A 144 9.96 -17.92 1.52
CA ILE A 144 10.69 -17.54 2.74
C ILE A 144 12.14 -17.18 2.39
N THR A 145 12.81 -18.01 1.59
CA THR A 145 14.18 -17.74 1.15
C THR A 145 14.24 -16.44 0.37
N GLY A 146 13.37 -16.22 -0.62
CA GLY A 146 13.31 -14.97 -1.37
C GLY A 146 13.12 -13.74 -0.47
N ALA A 147 12.17 -13.79 0.46
CA ALA A 147 11.97 -12.71 1.43
C ALA A 147 13.21 -12.47 2.31
N ALA A 148 13.84 -13.54 2.80
CA ALA A 148 15.07 -13.43 3.60
C ALA A 148 16.24 -12.87 2.80
N LEU A 149 16.40 -13.27 1.53
CA LEU A 149 17.45 -12.76 0.66
C LEU A 149 17.25 -11.26 0.38
N ILE A 150 16.03 -10.85 0.04
CA ILE A 150 15.68 -9.43 -0.13
C ILE A 150 15.94 -8.65 1.16
N TRP A 151 15.49 -9.19 2.30
CA TRP A 151 15.68 -8.52 3.59
C TRP A 151 17.16 -8.32 3.91
N ILE A 152 17.94 -9.40 3.89
CA ILE A 152 19.32 -9.40 4.41
C ILE A 152 20.31 -8.77 3.42
N PHE A 153 20.16 -9.05 2.13
CA PHE A 153 21.14 -8.66 1.11
C PHE A 153 20.69 -7.51 0.24
N ILE A 154 19.48 -6.98 0.40
CA ILE A 154 19.08 -5.78 -0.33
C ILE A 154 18.73 -4.71 0.67
N LYS A 155 17.77 -5.00 1.54
CA LYS A 155 17.18 -3.97 2.39
C LYS A 155 18.02 -3.58 3.58
N LEU A 156 18.58 -4.49 4.36
CA LEU A 156 19.42 -4.09 5.50
C LEU A 156 20.62 -3.23 5.10
N PRO A 157 21.38 -3.56 4.03
CA PRO A 157 22.46 -2.71 3.53
C PRO A 157 21.94 -1.35 3.05
N GLN A 158 20.81 -1.32 2.33
CA GLN A 158 20.19 -0.08 1.85
C GLN A 158 19.75 0.83 3.02
N GLU A 159 19.03 0.30 3.99
CA GLU A 159 18.57 1.06 5.15
C GLU A 159 19.74 1.53 6.02
N TYR A 160 20.78 0.71 6.19
CA TYR A 160 22.01 1.12 6.87
C TYR A 160 22.69 2.29 6.15
N TRP A 161 22.80 2.20 4.83
CA TRP A 161 23.42 3.23 4.00
C TRP A 161 22.70 4.58 4.12
N ILE A 162 21.36 4.55 4.07
CA ILE A 162 20.53 5.76 4.09
C ILE A 162 20.40 6.33 5.51
N HIS A 163 20.18 5.48 6.52
CA HIS A 163 19.79 5.95 7.85
C HIS A 163 20.94 6.06 8.84
N VAL A 164 21.93 5.16 8.78
CA VAL A 164 23.07 5.15 9.70
C VAL A 164 24.25 5.87 9.07
N ALA A 165 24.65 5.47 7.86
CA ALA A 165 25.79 6.08 7.17
C ALA A 165 25.44 7.47 6.59
N GLN A 166 24.17 7.71 6.23
CA GLN A 166 23.69 8.96 5.62
C GLN A 166 24.52 9.39 4.41
N MET A 167 25.00 8.41 3.64
CA MET A 167 25.88 8.63 2.50
C MET A 167 25.06 8.68 1.21
N ASP A 168 25.30 9.70 0.38
CA ASP A 168 24.81 9.68 -0.99
C ASP A 168 25.73 8.78 -1.84
N THR A 169 25.14 7.78 -2.50
CA THR A 169 25.88 6.86 -3.37
C THR A 169 26.60 7.60 -4.51
N THR A 170 26.00 8.66 -5.03
CA THR A 170 26.55 9.48 -6.11
C THR A 170 27.81 10.20 -5.64
N ASP A 171 27.76 10.81 -4.46
CA ASP A 171 28.91 11.49 -3.89
C ASP A 171 30.01 10.51 -3.47
N TRP A 172 29.64 9.32 -3.00
CA TRP A 172 30.58 8.26 -2.66
C TRP A 172 31.35 7.73 -3.88
N ILE A 173 30.70 7.61 -5.04
CA ILE A 173 31.36 7.26 -6.31
C ILE A 173 32.18 8.44 -6.84
N ARG A 174 31.66 9.68 -6.73
CA ARG A 174 32.38 10.88 -7.14
C ARG A 174 33.69 11.06 -6.37
N ALA A 175 33.70 10.71 -5.09
CA ALA A 175 34.89 10.76 -4.24
C ALA A 175 35.94 9.70 -4.62
N ASN A 176 35.52 8.50 -5.03
CA ASN A 176 36.41 7.47 -5.53
C ASN A 176 35.72 6.61 -6.61
N PRO A 177 36.01 6.85 -7.91
CA PRO A 177 35.35 6.16 -9.01
C PRO A 177 35.51 4.63 -8.98
N SER A 178 36.56 4.10 -8.35
CA SER A 178 36.76 2.65 -8.24
C SER A 178 35.70 1.96 -7.35
N ASN A 179 35.00 2.72 -6.49
CA ASN A 179 33.87 2.24 -5.71
C ASN A 179 32.71 1.72 -6.59
N ALA A 180 32.60 2.19 -7.84
CA ALA A 180 31.61 1.66 -8.78
C ALA A 180 31.82 0.15 -9.05
N LEU A 181 33.06 -0.34 -8.96
CA LEU A 181 33.35 -1.77 -9.11
C LEU A 181 32.75 -2.59 -7.96
N ILE A 182 32.74 -2.05 -6.73
CA ILE A 182 32.11 -2.69 -5.58
C ILE A 182 30.61 -2.88 -5.83
N LEU A 183 29.93 -1.85 -6.33
CA LEU A 183 28.52 -1.93 -6.68
C LEU A 183 28.25 -2.90 -7.83
N ALA A 184 29.13 -2.94 -8.84
CA ALA A 184 29.02 -3.89 -9.95
C ALA A 184 29.17 -5.35 -9.47
N VAL A 185 30.18 -5.63 -8.65
CA VAL A 185 30.38 -6.96 -8.03
C VAL A 185 29.19 -7.34 -7.17
N TYR A 186 28.67 -6.40 -6.37
CA TYR A 186 27.49 -6.61 -5.55
C TYR A 186 26.24 -6.90 -6.38
N ALA A 187 26.03 -6.17 -7.49
CA ALA A 187 24.93 -6.43 -8.41
C ALA A 187 25.03 -7.82 -9.05
N VAL A 188 26.23 -8.24 -9.48
CA VAL A 188 26.47 -9.60 -10.00
C VAL A 188 26.17 -10.66 -8.94
N PHE A 189 26.57 -10.42 -7.69
CA PHE A 189 26.25 -11.31 -6.57
C PHE A 189 24.74 -11.46 -6.37
N LEU A 190 23.98 -10.36 -6.36
CA LEU A 190 22.52 -10.38 -6.26
C LEU A 190 21.85 -11.09 -7.45
N LEU A 191 22.36 -10.88 -8.67
CA LEU A 191 21.88 -11.60 -9.86
C LEU A 191 22.15 -13.10 -9.76
N GLY A 192 23.31 -13.50 -9.25
CA GLY A 192 23.64 -14.90 -8.99
C GLY A 192 22.69 -15.55 -7.99
N MET A 193 22.33 -14.84 -6.92
CA MET A 193 21.35 -15.30 -5.94
C MET A 193 19.93 -15.41 -6.52
N ALA A 194 19.51 -14.42 -7.31
CA ALA A 194 18.22 -14.44 -7.98
C ALA A 194 18.14 -15.62 -8.95
N TRP A 195 19.19 -15.83 -9.76
CA TRP A 195 19.31 -16.98 -10.66
C TRP A 195 19.25 -18.30 -9.88
N TRP A 196 20.01 -18.43 -8.79
CA TRP A 196 20.01 -19.63 -7.94
C TRP A 196 18.61 -19.96 -7.40
N LEU A 197 17.81 -18.95 -7.03
CA LEU A 197 16.47 -19.14 -6.50
C LEU A 197 15.48 -19.64 -7.57
N ILE A 198 15.64 -19.19 -8.82
CA ILE A 198 14.73 -19.50 -9.94
C ILE A 198 15.23 -20.63 -10.87
N ARG A 199 16.45 -21.13 -10.68
CA ARG A 199 17.10 -22.09 -11.61
C ARG A 199 16.29 -23.37 -11.88
N ASP A 200 15.49 -23.80 -10.92
CA ASP A 200 14.68 -25.02 -11.00
C ASP A 200 13.26 -24.77 -11.54
N PHE A 201 12.98 -23.58 -12.10
CA PHE A 201 11.66 -23.26 -12.63
C PHE A 201 11.39 -23.94 -13.97
N PRO A 202 10.13 -24.30 -14.27
CA PRO A 202 9.75 -24.82 -15.56
C PRO A 202 9.92 -23.75 -16.66
N SER A 203 9.82 -24.17 -17.92
CA SER A 203 9.91 -23.27 -19.07
C SER A 203 8.92 -22.11 -18.96
N THR A 204 9.37 -20.90 -19.31
CA THR A 204 8.54 -19.69 -19.30
C THR A 204 7.34 -19.83 -20.24
N ARG A 205 6.23 -19.19 -19.86
CA ARG A 205 5.06 -19.04 -20.73
C ARG A 205 5.38 -18.10 -21.91
N PRO A 206 4.82 -18.36 -23.11
CA PRO A 206 4.90 -17.41 -24.22
C PRO A 206 4.10 -16.13 -23.89
N GLY A 207 4.64 -14.96 -24.23
CA GLY A 207 4.05 -13.66 -23.92
C GLY A 207 4.45 -13.05 -22.58
N LEU A 208 3.88 -11.89 -22.25
CA LEU A 208 4.07 -11.17 -20.97
C LEU A 208 2.70 -10.93 -20.35
N GLN A 209 2.43 -11.52 -19.17
CA GLN A 209 1.17 -11.32 -18.45
C GLN A 209 1.24 -10.05 -17.58
N ILE A 210 1.22 -8.89 -18.23
CA ILE A 210 1.33 -7.58 -17.54
C ILE A 210 0.06 -7.28 -16.74
N GLU A 211 -1.11 -7.62 -17.28
CA GLU A 211 -2.39 -7.37 -16.63
C GLU A 211 -2.70 -8.43 -15.57
N ALA A 212 -3.27 -8.00 -14.45
CA ALA A 212 -3.88 -8.89 -13.48
C ALA A 212 -5.04 -9.67 -14.13
N ILE A 213 -5.15 -10.97 -13.84
CA ILE A 213 -6.25 -11.79 -14.39
C ILE A 213 -7.59 -11.13 -13.97
N PRO A 214 -8.52 -10.87 -14.90
CA PRO A 214 -9.80 -10.27 -14.54
C PRO A 214 -10.54 -11.19 -13.57
N VAL A 215 -10.97 -10.64 -12.44
CA VAL A 215 -11.82 -11.36 -11.49
C VAL A 215 -13.15 -11.63 -12.21
N ALA A 216 -13.40 -12.89 -12.57
CA ALA A 216 -14.70 -13.31 -13.06
C ALA A 216 -15.73 -12.92 -12.01
N ALA A 217 -16.82 -12.26 -12.43
CA ALA A 217 -17.93 -11.96 -11.52
C ALA A 217 -18.47 -13.30 -11.00
N ALA A 218 -18.13 -13.64 -9.76
CA ALA A 218 -18.59 -14.85 -9.07
C ALA A 218 -20.12 -14.98 -9.23
N PRO A 219 -20.64 -16.12 -9.72
CA PRO A 219 -22.06 -16.37 -9.73
C PRO A 219 -22.59 -16.41 -8.29
N PHE A 220 -23.71 -15.74 -8.05
CA PHE A 220 -24.39 -15.78 -6.75
C PHE A 220 -25.08 -17.15 -6.58
N PHE A 221 -24.49 -18.04 -5.78
CA PHE A 221 -25.13 -19.31 -5.40
C PHE A 221 -25.91 -19.17 -4.09
N PRO A 222 -27.24 -19.38 -4.07
CA PRO A 222 -28.10 -19.09 -2.92
C PRO A 222 -28.17 -20.20 -1.85
N PHE A 223 -27.28 -21.19 -1.84
CA PHE A 223 -27.28 -22.26 -0.83
C PHE A 223 -25.93 -22.35 -0.12
N ARG A 224 -25.86 -21.88 1.13
CA ARG A 224 -24.70 -22.08 2.03
C ARG A 224 -25.11 -22.99 3.18
N SER A 225 -24.36 -24.07 3.37
CA SER A 225 -24.46 -24.98 4.52
C SER A 225 -24.14 -24.25 5.84
N GLU A 226 -24.55 -24.80 7.00
CA GLU A 226 -24.23 -24.19 8.31
C GLU A 226 -22.72 -24.05 8.55
N ALA A 227 -21.92 -25.03 8.11
CA ALA A 227 -20.46 -24.93 8.15
C ALA A 227 -19.92 -23.77 7.28
N ALA A 228 -20.54 -23.51 6.12
CA ALA A 228 -20.19 -22.36 5.28
C ALA A 228 -20.58 -21.03 5.93
N LYS A 229 -21.65 -20.98 6.74
CA LYS A 229 -22.02 -19.79 7.53
C LYS A 229 -21.01 -19.52 8.65
N GLU A 230 -20.63 -20.53 9.43
CA GLU A 230 -19.66 -20.39 10.52
C GLU A 230 -18.28 -19.97 10.00
N GLN A 231 -17.85 -20.56 8.88
CA GLN A 231 -16.60 -20.17 8.21
C GLN A 231 -16.66 -18.73 7.67
N GLN A 232 -17.81 -18.31 7.12
CA GLN A 232 -18.05 -16.94 6.68
C GLN A 232 -17.99 -15.95 7.86
N GLU A 233 -18.60 -16.27 9.01
CA GLU A 233 -18.54 -15.43 10.20
C GLU A 233 -17.11 -15.26 10.72
N HIS A 234 -16.33 -16.34 10.72
CA HIS A 234 -14.93 -16.27 11.13
C HIS A 234 -14.06 -15.41 10.18
N LEU A 235 -14.35 -15.47 8.87
CA LEU A 235 -13.69 -14.61 7.87
C LEU A 235 -14.08 -13.13 8.03
N ILE A 236 -15.35 -12.84 8.31
CA ILE A 236 -15.83 -11.48 8.60
C ILE A 236 -15.15 -10.93 9.86
N ASN A 237 -15.02 -11.74 10.92
CA ASN A 237 -14.34 -11.31 12.14
C ASN A 237 -12.87 -10.97 11.89
N LYS A 238 -12.15 -11.80 11.10
CA LYS A 238 -10.77 -11.50 10.68
C LYS A 238 -10.68 -10.23 9.83
N GLN A 239 -11.61 -10.03 8.90
CA GLN A 239 -11.68 -8.83 8.07
C GLN A 239 -11.80 -7.57 8.92
N VAL A 240 -12.71 -7.58 9.90
CA VAL A 240 -12.99 -6.43 10.75
C VAL A 240 -11.77 -6.09 11.60
N ILE A 241 -11.12 -7.09 12.20
CA ILE A 241 -9.90 -6.88 13.01
C ILE A 241 -8.79 -6.28 12.14
N GLU A 242 -8.53 -6.87 10.97
CA GLU A 242 -7.48 -6.42 10.06
C GLU A 242 -7.76 -5.00 9.55
N LYS A 243 -9.03 -4.70 9.22
CA LYS A 243 -9.48 -3.37 8.81
C LYS A 243 -9.25 -2.34 9.91
N ILE A 244 -9.65 -2.66 11.15
CA ILE A 244 -9.45 -1.76 12.30
C ILE A 244 -7.96 -1.51 12.51
N ALA A 245 -7.13 -2.54 12.46
CA ALA A 245 -5.68 -2.41 12.61
C ALA A 245 -5.07 -1.54 11.51
N LEU A 246 -5.44 -1.77 10.25
CA LEU A 246 -4.98 -1.00 9.10
C LEU A 246 -5.34 0.48 9.24
N ILE A 247 -6.63 0.78 9.43
CA ILE A 247 -7.14 2.15 9.53
C ILE A 247 -6.52 2.88 10.73
N SER A 248 -6.36 2.19 11.86
CA SER A 248 -5.77 2.76 13.07
C SER A 248 -4.29 3.10 12.84
N LEU A 249 -3.50 2.17 12.30
CA LEU A 249 -2.07 2.40 12.02
C LEU A 249 -1.89 3.55 11.03
N ILE A 250 -2.60 3.50 9.90
CA ILE A 250 -2.55 4.53 8.88
C ILE A 250 -2.86 5.90 9.49
N THR A 251 -3.89 5.99 10.32
CA THR A 251 -4.25 7.27 10.91
C THR A 251 -3.32 7.74 12.00
N ILE A 252 -2.78 6.85 12.83
CA ILE A 252 -1.76 7.20 13.81
C ILE A 252 -0.56 7.82 13.09
N ILE A 253 -0.12 7.21 11.99
CA ILE A 253 0.99 7.74 11.20
C ILE A 253 0.64 9.11 10.63
N PHE A 254 -0.50 9.25 9.96
CA PHE A 254 -0.91 10.52 9.37
C PHE A 254 -1.12 11.64 10.40
N ALA A 255 -1.62 11.31 11.59
CA ALA A 255 -1.79 12.24 12.70
C ALA A 255 -0.46 12.86 13.15
N GLN A 256 0.64 12.10 13.10
CA GLN A 256 1.98 12.60 13.43
C GLN A 256 2.62 13.38 12.28
N ILE A 257 2.22 13.11 11.04
CA ILE A 257 2.79 13.72 9.84
C ILE A 257 2.23 15.14 9.59
N LEU A 258 1.00 15.43 10.01
CA LEU A 258 0.27 16.68 9.74
C LEU A 258 0.96 17.93 10.37
N PRO A 259 1.63 18.78 9.56
CA PRO A 259 2.27 19.98 10.09
C PRO A 259 1.23 21.04 10.44
N GLY A 260 1.41 21.71 11.59
CA GLY A 260 0.57 22.83 12.00
C GLY A 260 -0.77 22.45 12.65
N VAL A 261 -1.04 21.16 12.87
CA VAL A 261 -2.18 20.74 13.69
C VAL A 261 -1.81 20.94 15.17
N ARG A 262 -2.24 22.07 15.73
CA ARG A 262 -2.22 22.30 17.18
C ARG A 262 -3.39 21.56 17.83
N ALA A 263 -3.48 20.26 17.64
CA ALA A 263 -4.51 19.43 18.26
C ALA A 263 -3.87 18.44 19.22
N SER A 264 -4.47 18.25 20.39
CA SER A 264 -4.02 17.22 21.32
C SER A 264 -4.26 15.82 20.74
N ASN A 265 -3.49 14.82 21.16
CA ASN A 265 -3.70 13.41 20.79
C ASN A 265 -5.16 12.96 20.99
N LEU A 266 -5.84 13.52 21.99
CA LEU A 266 -7.25 13.27 22.28
C LEU A 266 -8.17 13.82 21.19
N GLN A 267 -7.94 15.05 20.70
CA GLN A 267 -8.75 15.66 19.65
C GLN A 267 -8.60 14.91 18.31
N LEU A 268 -7.39 14.47 17.99
CA LEU A 268 -7.11 13.64 16.80
C LEU A 268 -7.83 12.29 16.89
N ALA A 269 -7.74 11.62 18.05
CA ALA A 269 -8.46 10.37 18.30
C ALA A 269 -9.99 10.54 18.22
N THR A 270 -10.54 11.62 18.78
CA THR A 270 -11.98 11.92 18.69
C THR A 270 -12.42 12.20 17.27
N GLY A 271 -11.68 13.03 16.51
CA GLY A 271 -11.98 13.32 15.11
C GLY A 271 -11.96 12.06 14.24
N MET A 272 -10.96 11.21 14.44
CA MET A 272 -10.86 9.88 13.82
C MET A 272 -12.06 9.00 14.17
N ALA A 273 -12.40 8.87 15.46
CA ALA A 273 -13.49 8.03 15.91
C ALA A 273 -14.84 8.46 15.29
N VAL A 274 -15.09 9.78 15.26
CA VAL A 274 -16.28 10.35 14.61
C VAL A 274 -16.30 10.02 13.11
N LEU A 275 -15.18 10.17 12.41
CA LEU A 275 -15.07 9.80 10.99
C LEU A 275 -15.35 8.30 10.76
N ILE A 276 -14.75 7.41 11.55
CA ILE A 276 -14.98 5.97 11.43
C ILE A 276 -16.45 5.63 11.70
N ILE A 277 -17.06 6.21 12.74
CA ILE A 277 -18.46 5.98 13.09
C ILE A 277 -19.38 6.45 11.96
N ILE A 278 -19.18 7.65 11.43
CA ILE A 278 -20.02 8.20 10.35
C ILE A 278 -19.86 7.37 9.07
N ASN A 279 -18.63 7.03 8.69
CA ASN A 279 -18.39 6.18 7.53
C ASN A 279 -19.06 4.81 7.68
N THR A 280 -18.96 4.20 8.86
CA THR A 280 -19.60 2.91 9.14
C THR A 280 -21.14 3.00 9.12
N ALA A 281 -21.70 4.05 9.72
CA ALA A 281 -23.14 4.29 9.74
C ALA A 281 -23.70 4.55 8.33
N LEU A 282 -22.98 5.32 7.52
CA LEU A 282 -23.36 5.61 6.13
C LEU A 282 -23.34 4.34 5.28
N SER A 283 -22.27 3.55 5.35
CA SER A 283 -22.19 2.25 4.68
C SER A 283 -23.31 1.30 5.08
N HIS A 284 -23.66 1.25 6.37
CA HIS A 284 -24.74 0.41 6.87
C HIS A 284 -26.14 0.92 6.47
N TRP A 285 -26.37 2.24 6.46
CA TRP A 285 -27.63 2.85 6.02
C TRP A 285 -27.90 2.61 4.52
N LEU A 286 -26.86 2.68 3.69
CA LEU A 286 -26.96 2.37 2.26
C LEU A 286 -27.26 0.89 2.00
N SER A 287 -26.61 0.00 2.76
CA SER A 287 -26.87 -1.45 2.71
C SER A 287 -28.34 -1.77 3.06
N ARG A 288 -28.90 -1.12 4.10
CA ARG A 288 -30.31 -1.26 4.47
C ARG A 288 -31.30 -0.70 3.43
N SER A 289 -30.86 0.23 2.59
CA SER A 289 -31.69 0.84 1.54
C SER A 289 -31.78 -0.01 0.26
N GLY A 290 -31.25 -1.24 0.27
CA GLY A 290 -31.27 -2.16 -0.88
C GLY A 290 -30.37 -1.75 -2.05
N LYS A 291 -29.58 -0.69 -1.89
CA LYS A 291 -28.64 -0.19 -2.90
C LYS A 291 -27.23 -0.69 -2.57
N HIS A 292 -26.84 -1.81 -3.14
CA HIS A 292 -25.42 -2.18 -3.20
C HIS A 292 -24.67 -1.20 -4.11
N TRP A 293 -23.43 -0.86 -3.73
CA TRP A 293 -22.56 -0.02 -4.56
C TRP A 293 -22.22 -0.73 -5.87
N SER A 294 -22.86 -0.31 -6.96
CA SER A 294 -22.61 -0.85 -8.30
C SER A 294 -21.23 -0.49 -8.84
N SER A 295 -20.62 0.61 -8.35
CA SER A 295 -19.32 1.12 -8.79
C SER A 295 -18.49 1.65 -7.62
N ILE A 296 -17.22 1.23 -7.57
CA ILE A 296 -16.19 1.70 -6.63
C ILE A 296 -16.02 3.21 -6.72
N ILE A 297 -16.06 3.77 -7.94
CA ILE A 297 -15.91 5.20 -8.18
C ILE A 297 -17.05 5.99 -7.54
N ARG A 298 -18.28 5.48 -7.65
CA ARG A 298 -19.45 6.16 -7.08
C ARG A 298 -19.42 6.12 -5.55
N GLU A 299 -19.05 4.97 -4.98
CA GLU A 299 -18.84 4.83 -3.54
C GLU A 299 -17.80 5.83 -3.04
N PHE A 300 -16.63 5.85 -3.69
CA PHE A 300 -15.54 6.76 -3.34
C PHE A 300 -15.96 8.24 -3.41
N ILE A 301 -16.65 8.67 -4.48
CA ILE A 301 -17.09 10.06 -4.65
C ILE A 301 -18.05 10.47 -3.54
N VAL A 302 -19.05 9.64 -3.22
CA VAL A 302 -20.04 9.96 -2.19
C VAL A 302 -19.39 10.00 -0.81
N MET A 303 -18.57 9.00 -0.48
CA MET A 303 -17.86 8.95 0.81
C MET A 303 -16.90 10.14 0.95
N SER A 304 -16.20 10.50 -0.13
CA SER A 304 -15.30 11.66 -0.14
C SER A 304 -16.07 12.96 0.08
N ALA A 305 -17.21 13.15 -0.60
CA ALA A 305 -18.04 14.35 -0.41
C ALA A 305 -18.53 14.49 1.03
N VAL A 306 -18.98 13.39 1.65
CA VAL A 306 -19.41 13.40 3.07
C VAL A 306 -18.24 13.73 3.99
N ASN A 307 -17.10 13.06 3.82
CA ASN A 307 -15.94 13.26 4.68
C ASN A 307 -15.32 14.66 4.51
N MET A 308 -15.30 15.21 3.29
CA MET A 308 -14.93 16.61 3.05
C MET A 308 -15.89 17.57 3.76
N GLY A 309 -17.20 17.31 3.71
CA GLY A 309 -18.19 18.09 4.45
C GLY A 309 -17.93 18.11 5.95
N LEU A 310 -17.58 16.95 6.53
CA LEU A 310 -17.21 16.85 7.95
C LEU A 310 -15.96 17.67 8.29
N VAL A 311 -14.93 17.63 7.44
CA VAL A 311 -13.72 18.44 7.64
C VAL A 311 -14.02 19.93 7.56
N LEU A 312 -14.85 20.36 6.61
CA LEU A 312 -15.27 21.76 6.49
C LEU A 312 -16.05 22.23 7.72
N LEU A 313 -16.95 21.39 8.25
CA LEU A 313 -17.64 21.65 9.50
C LEU A 313 -16.64 21.72 10.67
N ALA A 314 -15.72 20.77 10.78
CA ALA A 314 -14.69 20.79 11.82
C ALA A 314 -13.85 22.07 11.75
N ASN A 315 -13.40 22.48 10.56
CA ASN A 315 -12.65 23.71 10.34
C ASN A 315 -13.43 24.96 10.79
N TYR A 316 -14.74 24.98 10.61
CA TYR A 316 -15.60 26.07 11.04
C TYR A 316 -15.81 26.12 12.56
N PHE A 317 -15.89 24.97 13.23
CA PHE A 317 -16.13 24.90 14.68
C PHE A 317 -14.85 24.90 15.53
N LEU A 318 -13.75 24.32 15.07
CA LEU A 318 -12.49 24.18 15.81
C LEU A 318 -11.91 25.50 16.35
N PRO A 319 -11.95 26.63 15.61
CA PRO A 319 -11.48 27.92 16.11
C PRO A 319 -12.21 28.39 17.38
N ARG A 320 -13.47 27.95 17.59
CA ARG A 320 -14.23 28.26 18.81
C ARG A 320 -13.72 27.54 20.05
N TYR A 321 -12.88 26.52 19.88
CA TYR A 321 -12.30 25.69 20.93
C TYR A 321 -10.76 25.78 20.96
N ASN A 322 -10.18 26.89 20.48
CA ASN A 322 -8.72 27.11 20.37
C ASN A 322 -7.98 26.05 19.51
N GLY A 323 -8.71 25.31 18.67
CA GLY A 323 -8.14 24.36 17.71
C GLY A 323 -7.94 25.01 16.34
N SER A 324 -6.95 24.53 15.60
CA SER A 324 -6.77 24.89 14.18
C SER A 324 -6.29 23.68 13.39
N ILE A 325 -6.73 23.58 12.15
CA ILE A 325 -6.30 22.55 11.21
C ILE A 325 -5.83 23.21 9.92
N ASN A 326 -4.85 22.59 9.27
CA ASN A 326 -4.50 22.95 7.91
C ASN A 326 -5.52 22.31 6.96
N LEU A 327 -6.49 23.11 6.50
CA LEU A 327 -7.60 22.63 5.68
C LEU A 327 -7.13 21.81 4.47
N GLY A 328 -6.10 22.27 3.75
CA GLY A 328 -5.61 21.60 2.54
C GLY A 328 -5.05 20.22 2.85
N ILE A 329 -4.18 20.12 3.86
CA ILE A 329 -3.54 18.85 4.23
C ILE A 329 -4.57 17.89 4.84
N THR A 330 -5.49 18.39 5.67
CA THR A 330 -6.55 17.56 6.26
C THR A 330 -7.50 17.01 5.20
N LEU A 331 -7.95 17.82 4.24
CA LEU A 331 -8.80 17.36 3.14
C LEU A 331 -8.11 16.30 2.28
N PHE A 332 -6.83 16.52 1.97
CA PHE A 332 -6.02 15.56 1.21
C PHE A 332 -5.86 14.22 1.96
N PHE A 333 -5.53 14.26 3.25
CA PHE A 333 -5.45 13.07 4.08
C PHE A 333 -6.79 12.31 4.13
N ILE A 334 -7.90 13.02 4.33
CA ILE A 334 -9.22 12.39 4.43
C ILE A 334 -9.63 11.77 3.09
N LEU A 335 -9.25 12.37 1.96
CA LEU A 335 -9.40 11.76 0.64
C LEU A 335 -8.64 10.43 0.55
N LEU A 336 -7.36 10.40 0.95
CA LEU A 336 -6.53 9.19 0.96
C LEU A 336 -7.12 8.11 1.88
N LEU A 337 -7.53 8.47 3.09
CA LEU A 337 -8.14 7.54 4.04
C LEU A 337 -9.42 6.93 3.47
N THR A 338 -10.28 7.77 2.89
CA THR A 338 -11.55 7.34 2.28
C THR A 338 -11.29 6.35 1.15
N LEU A 339 -10.33 6.66 0.28
CA LEU A 339 -9.94 5.80 -0.83
C LEU A 339 -9.44 4.43 -0.35
N ASN A 340 -8.53 4.40 0.62
CA ASN A 340 -7.98 3.17 1.17
C ASN A 340 -9.08 2.29 1.80
N ILE A 341 -10.02 2.89 2.53
CA ILE A 341 -11.14 2.16 3.15
C ILE A 341 -12.05 1.57 2.08
N THR A 342 -12.45 2.35 1.08
CA THR A 342 -13.31 1.89 -0.02
C THR A 342 -12.66 0.75 -0.80
N LEU A 343 -11.37 0.84 -1.09
CA LEU A 343 -10.63 -0.20 -1.80
C LEU A 343 -10.46 -1.46 -0.94
N TYR A 344 -10.16 -1.32 0.34
CA TYR A 344 -10.06 -2.46 1.27
C TYR A 344 -11.36 -3.25 1.32
N ASP A 345 -12.50 -2.58 1.54
CA ASP A 345 -13.80 -3.23 1.64
C ASP A 345 -14.16 -3.99 0.37
N ARG A 346 -13.88 -3.40 -0.79
CA ARG A 346 -14.16 -4.04 -2.07
C ARG A 346 -13.24 -5.22 -2.35
N TYR A 347 -11.93 -5.06 -2.19
CA TYR A 347 -10.96 -6.10 -2.54
C TYR A 347 -11.00 -7.27 -1.58
N TRP A 348 -11.32 -7.04 -0.31
CA TRP A 348 -11.55 -8.13 0.62
C TRP A 348 -12.75 -9.00 0.19
N HIS A 349 -13.85 -8.38 -0.23
CA HIS A 349 -15.01 -9.13 -0.73
C HIS A 349 -14.65 -9.99 -1.96
N LEU A 350 -13.80 -9.47 -2.85
CA LEU A 350 -13.30 -10.26 -4.00
C LEU A 350 -12.40 -11.41 -3.54
N HIS A 351 -11.51 -11.16 -2.57
CA HIS A 351 -10.60 -12.16 -2.03
C HIS A 351 -11.34 -13.36 -1.42
N VAL A 352 -12.39 -13.08 -0.64
CA VAL A 352 -13.23 -14.13 -0.02
C VAL A 352 -13.92 -14.95 -1.10
N ASN A 353 -14.56 -14.30 -2.08
CA ASN A 353 -15.27 -15.00 -3.16
C ASN A 353 -14.33 -15.93 -3.96
N ASN A 354 -13.16 -15.43 -4.35
CA ASN A 354 -12.19 -16.20 -5.13
C ASN A 354 -11.67 -17.43 -4.38
N ASN A 355 -11.49 -17.32 -3.05
CA ASN A 355 -10.96 -18.42 -2.25
C ASN A 355 -12.05 -19.38 -1.74
N SER A 356 -13.32 -18.98 -1.72
CA SER A 356 -14.44 -19.89 -1.41
C SER A 356 -14.79 -20.81 -2.58
N GLU A 357 -14.69 -20.36 -3.84
CA GLU A 357 -15.01 -21.18 -5.02
C GLU A 357 -13.96 -22.27 -5.30
N GLY A 358 -12.68 -22.01 -5.01
CA GLY A 358 -11.61 -22.99 -5.21
C GLY A 358 -11.62 -24.19 -4.24
N GLY A 359 -12.43 -24.12 -3.18
CA GLY A 359 -12.59 -25.20 -2.19
C GLY A 359 -13.63 -26.25 -2.58
N ASP A 360 -14.67 -25.87 -3.33
CA ASP A 360 -15.79 -26.76 -3.68
C ASP A 360 -15.55 -27.55 -4.97
N SER A 361 -14.75 -27.02 -5.90
CA SER A 361 -14.44 -27.71 -7.16
C SER A 361 -13.55 -28.96 -7.03
N GLY A 362 -13.06 -29.27 -5.82
CA GLY A 362 -12.21 -30.43 -5.54
C GLY A 362 -12.96 -31.66 -5.02
N ALA A 363 -14.25 -31.54 -4.69
CA ALA A 363 -15.01 -32.62 -4.03
C ALA A 363 -15.95 -33.41 -4.97
N GLU A 364 -16.21 -32.94 -6.19
CA GLU A 364 -17.15 -33.59 -7.12
C GLU A 364 -16.51 -34.42 -8.24
N GLY A 365 -15.18 -34.60 -8.23
CA GLY A 365 -14.45 -35.30 -9.30
C GLY A 365 -14.29 -36.81 -9.16
N ASP A 366 -14.60 -37.42 -8.01
CA ASP A 366 -14.20 -38.81 -7.72
C ASP A 366 -15.37 -39.75 -7.38
N LYS A 367 -16.52 -39.50 -8.02
CA LYS A 367 -17.66 -40.44 -8.05
C LYS A 367 -18.25 -40.52 -9.46
N ASN A 368 -17.51 -41.16 -10.37
CA ASN A 368 -18.03 -42.03 -11.44
C ASN A 368 -16.96 -42.22 -12.53
N SER A 369 -16.15 -43.28 -12.40
CA SER A 369 -15.80 -44.19 -13.50
C SER A 369 -15.05 -45.40 -12.96
#